data_AF-A0A9N9C1K4-F1
#
_entry.id   AF-A0A9N9C1K4-F1
#
_cell.length_a   1.000
_cell.length_b   1.000
_cell.length_c   1.000
_cell.angle_alpha   90.00
_cell.angle_beta   90.00
_cell.angle_gamma   90.00
#
_symmetry.space_group_name_H-M   'P 1'
#
loop_
_entity.id
_entity.type
_entity.pdbx_description
1 polymer ?
#
loop_
_entity_poly.entity_id
_entity_poly.type
_entity_poly.pdbx_seq_one_letter_code
_entity_poly.pdbx_strand_id
1 'polypeptide(L)'
;MANSHINKIILISALVILLIGMVNSEKSIKSENSEKSKLAYKCPKFKPRDDANSTRYIIIFKNDHSTQSEGSDDTVIQDHFDGLKSCFGKHVEKVKGPNSHDQNVVTDFTIPGSIAGYTGMFTSDEANELSQLSEVAIVEEDVKIQTAGVIRKKRDLLPTLSTYLVQLNPPPNLNRISQASLPLNGRYRYPRSAGNGVNVYVIDTSVFLGGPHPGININNTDFGGRAHWSATFCKGCPNFDDHGHGTNIAGIIGGSRYGVAKKVNLFAIKALNSQGGGDMSTFINSLTYVLGLHQKSTNKNTIVNLSIGTASSPALKATVESLINSGIHVVAAAGNGYGADACSYTPSNVANAVVVGSTEINDIVSDFSNRGSCITLFAPGRNVVSDGPNGKTSTLTESGTSQSTPHAAGAIALVISKSGNKTPKAMKDYLIQLSTKNVIKGLDSKSPNRLLRIP
;
A
#
# COMPACT_ATOMS: atom_id res chain seq x y z
N MET A 1 -55.77 59.34 40.65
CA MET A 1 -54.62 60.10 40.13
C MET A 1 -53.29 59.82 40.87
N ALA A 2 -53.09 58.65 41.49
CA ALA A 2 -51.84 58.31 42.18
C ALA A 2 -50.87 57.45 41.34
N ASN A 3 -51.37 56.67 40.37
CA ASN A 3 -50.52 55.80 39.54
C ASN A 3 -49.71 56.52 38.45
N SER A 4 -50.08 57.76 38.10
CA SER A 4 -49.38 58.51 37.03
C SER A 4 -48.07 59.15 37.52
N HIS A 5 -47.93 59.44 38.81
CA HIS A 5 -46.72 60.06 39.36
C HIS A 5 -45.65 59.02 39.69
N ILE A 6 -46.04 57.83 40.12
CA ILE A 6 -45.12 56.72 40.41
C ILE A 6 -44.43 56.26 39.12
N ASN A 7 -45.17 56.11 38.01
CA ASN A 7 -44.58 55.68 36.75
C ASN A 7 -43.61 56.72 36.15
N LYS A 8 -43.84 58.02 36.37
CA LYS A 8 -42.92 59.07 35.91
C LYS A 8 -41.63 59.13 36.75
N ILE A 9 -41.72 58.88 38.06
CA ILE A 9 -40.52 58.82 38.93
C ILE A 9 -39.69 57.56 38.63
N ILE A 10 -40.34 56.43 38.35
CA ILE A 10 -39.65 55.19 37.95
C ILE A 10 -38.94 55.37 36.60
N LEU A 11 -39.57 56.03 35.62
CA LEU A 11 -38.94 56.27 34.32
C LEU A 11 -37.73 57.20 34.40
N ILE A 12 -37.81 58.27 35.21
CA ILE A 12 -36.70 59.23 35.35
C ILE A 12 -35.53 58.60 36.11
N SER A 13 -35.81 57.80 37.15
CA SER A 13 -34.78 57.04 37.85
C SER A 13 -34.13 55.98 36.96
N ALA A 14 -34.91 55.31 36.10
CA ALA A 14 -34.37 54.35 35.12
C ALA A 14 -33.49 55.03 34.07
N LEU A 15 -33.84 56.26 33.63
CA LEU A 15 -33.06 57.01 32.65
C LEU A 15 -31.73 57.52 33.22
N VAL A 16 -31.72 57.96 34.49
CA VAL A 16 -30.50 58.39 35.19
C VAL A 16 -29.57 57.20 35.45
N ILE A 17 -30.12 56.02 35.78
CA ILE A 17 -29.33 54.79 35.94
C ILE A 17 -28.73 54.34 34.59
N LEU A 18 -29.47 54.47 33.48
CA LEU A 18 -28.93 54.17 32.14
C LEU A 18 -27.81 55.14 31.73
N LEU A 19 -27.96 56.44 32.00
CA LEU A 19 -26.94 57.46 31.66
C LEU A 19 -25.66 57.31 32.49
N ILE A 20 -25.75 56.95 33.77
CA ILE A 20 -24.58 56.63 34.60
C ILE A 20 -23.91 55.32 34.13
N GLY A 21 -24.70 54.34 33.65
CA GLY A 21 -24.20 53.11 33.04
C GLY A 21 -23.43 53.34 31.74
N MET A 22 -23.90 54.27 30.88
CA MET A 22 -23.24 54.57 29.60
C MET A 22 -21.94 55.38 29.77
N VAL A 23 -21.88 56.31 30.73
CA VAL A 23 -20.65 57.07 31.04
C VAL A 23 -19.57 56.19 31.68
N ASN A 24 -19.97 55.18 32.47
CA ASN A 24 -19.03 54.16 32.98
C ASN A 24 -18.60 53.15 31.90
N SER A 25 -19.45 52.87 30.91
CA SER A 25 -19.11 52.00 29.78
C SER A 25 -18.05 52.65 28.87
N GLU A 26 -18.12 53.95 28.56
CA GLU A 26 -17.09 54.60 27.73
C GLU A 26 -15.74 54.78 28.45
N LYS A 27 -15.72 54.92 29.78
CA LYS A 27 -14.48 54.88 30.56
C LYS A 27 -13.89 53.46 30.65
N SER A 28 -14.73 52.42 30.74
CA SER A 28 -14.28 51.02 30.67
C SER A 28 -13.71 50.69 29.29
N ILE A 29 -14.32 51.16 28.20
CA ILE A 29 -13.87 50.87 26.83
C ILE A 29 -12.49 51.48 26.53
N LYS A 30 -12.09 52.57 27.22
CA LYS A 30 -10.73 53.13 27.09
C LYS A 30 -9.70 52.54 28.05
N SER A 31 -10.09 51.87 29.14
CA SER A 31 -9.15 51.11 29.99
C SER A 31 -9.08 49.61 29.65
N GLU A 32 -10.10 49.04 29.01
CA GLU A 32 -10.08 47.64 28.55
C GLU A 32 -9.26 47.45 27.27
N ASN A 33 -8.89 48.53 26.59
CA ASN A 33 -7.96 48.47 25.46
C ASN A 33 -6.47 48.49 25.86
N SER A 34 -6.13 48.43 27.15
CA SER A 34 -4.75 48.16 27.60
C SER A 34 -4.57 46.92 28.49
N GLU A 35 -5.64 46.15 28.72
CA GLU A 35 -5.57 44.85 29.40
C GLU A 35 -6.35 43.80 28.60
N LYS A 36 -6.00 43.62 27.32
CA LYS A 36 -6.07 42.26 26.78
C LYS A 36 -5.09 41.43 27.57
N SER A 37 -5.63 40.82 28.64
CA SER A 37 -5.12 39.65 29.33
C SER A 37 -4.31 38.79 28.35
N LYS A 38 -2.98 38.96 28.36
CA LYS A 38 -2.06 37.90 28.00
C LYS A 38 -2.45 36.77 28.93
N LEU A 39 -3.13 35.76 28.40
CA LEU A 39 -3.41 34.56 29.16
C LEU A 39 -2.04 33.95 29.44
N ALA A 40 -1.46 34.29 30.59
CA ALA A 40 -0.11 33.87 30.94
C ALA A 40 -0.13 32.34 30.93
N TYR A 41 0.58 31.77 29.96
CA TYR A 41 0.76 30.33 29.84
C TYR A 41 1.15 29.79 31.22
N LYS A 42 0.25 29.00 31.83
CA LYS A 42 0.44 28.51 33.19
C LYS A 42 1.38 27.32 33.09
N CYS A 43 2.63 27.52 33.50
CA CYS A 43 3.61 26.44 33.49
C CYS A 43 3.05 25.19 34.17
N PRO A 44 3.16 24.01 33.52
CA PRO A 44 2.94 22.74 34.17
C PRO A 44 3.73 22.65 35.49
N LYS A 45 3.18 21.98 36.50
CA LYS A 45 3.72 22.04 37.87
C LYS A 45 4.90 21.09 38.07
N PHE A 46 6.13 21.47 37.67
CA PHE A 46 7.34 20.83 38.20
C PHE A 46 8.63 21.65 38.04
N LYS A 47 9.67 21.30 38.82
CA LYS A 47 11.03 21.86 38.74
C LYS A 47 11.89 21.00 37.80
N PRO A 48 12.78 21.58 36.96
CA PRO A 48 13.67 20.79 36.10
C PRO A 48 14.46 19.77 36.93
N ARG A 49 14.40 18.49 36.55
CA ARG A 49 15.36 17.48 37.02
C ARG A 49 16.49 17.43 36.01
N ASP A 50 17.73 17.53 36.48
CA ASP A 50 18.92 17.20 35.68
C ASP A 50 18.99 15.67 35.54
N ASP A 51 18.24 15.10 34.61
CA ASP A 51 18.40 13.73 34.18
C ASP A 51 18.76 13.64 32.69
N ALA A 52 19.81 12.87 32.40
CA ALA A 52 20.56 12.91 31.15
C ALA A 52 19.86 12.25 29.93
N ASN A 53 18.55 12.02 29.96
CA ASN A 53 17.83 11.18 28.99
C ASN A 53 16.70 11.92 28.27
N SER A 54 17.01 13.05 27.62
CA SER A 54 16.09 13.64 26.63
C SER A 54 16.17 12.88 25.30
N THR A 55 15.02 12.60 24.68
CA THR A 55 14.92 12.12 23.28
C THR A 55 14.16 13.14 22.44
N ARG A 56 14.22 13.03 21.11
CA ARG A 56 13.55 13.99 20.25
C ARG A 56 12.07 13.63 20.17
N TYR A 57 11.19 14.61 20.32
CA TYR A 57 9.75 14.45 20.11
C TYR A 57 9.26 15.42 19.04
N ILE A 58 8.17 15.02 18.38
CA ILE A 58 7.36 15.77 17.43
C ILE A 58 6.06 16.12 18.16
N ILE A 59 5.77 17.42 18.26
CA ILE A 59 4.55 17.93 18.88
C ILE A 59 3.71 18.61 17.80
N ILE A 60 2.43 18.24 17.68
CA ILE A 60 1.49 18.82 16.71
C ILE A 60 0.28 19.38 17.47
N PHE A 61 -0.15 20.59 17.11
CA PHE A 61 -1.31 21.25 17.71
C PHE A 61 -2.63 20.75 17.09
N LYS A 62 -3.75 20.90 17.82
CA LYS A 62 -5.09 20.56 17.31
C LYS A 62 -5.50 21.51 16.19
N ASN A 63 -5.94 20.94 15.07
CA ASN A 63 -6.60 21.69 14.00
C ASN A 63 -8.04 21.97 14.41
N ASP A 64 -8.25 22.99 15.22
CA ASP A 64 -9.55 23.63 15.29
C ASP A 64 -9.34 25.07 14.81
N HIS A 65 -9.78 25.36 13.57
CA HIS A 65 -10.92 26.23 13.34
C HIS A 65 -10.98 26.72 11.89
N SER A 66 -12.20 26.56 11.36
CA SER A 66 -12.73 27.33 10.25
C SER A 66 -12.50 28.84 10.45
N THR A 67 -12.20 29.49 9.33
CA THR A 67 -12.27 30.93 9.03
C THR A 67 -10.97 31.72 9.12
N GLN A 68 -10.63 32.26 7.96
CA GLN A 68 -9.60 33.26 7.70
C GLN A 68 -9.82 34.49 8.58
N SER A 69 -8.86 34.81 9.44
CA SER A 69 -8.52 36.19 9.74
C SER A 69 -7.09 36.25 10.26
N GLU A 70 -6.22 36.93 9.51
CA GLU A 70 -4.89 37.34 9.96
C GLU A 70 -5.05 38.12 11.28
N GLY A 71 -4.60 37.53 12.40
CA GLY A 71 -4.38 38.28 13.64
C GLY A 71 -4.75 37.61 14.97
N SER A 72 -5.52 36.51 15.03
CA SER A 72 -5.83 35.82 16.30
C SER A 72 -5.11 34.49 16.48
N ASP A 73 -4.86 33.74 15.40
CA ASP A 73 -4.40 32.35 15.52
C ASP A 73 -2.92 32.24 15.85
N ASP A 74 -2.15 33.28 15.53
CA ASP A 74 -0.77 33.41 15.99
C ASP A 74 -0.72 33.48 17.52
N THR A 75 -1.71 34.03 18.24
CA THR A 75 -1.52 34.28 19.67
C THR A 75 -1.45 33.02 20.51
N VAL A 76 -2.26 31.99 20.25
CA VAL A 76 -2.23 30.74 21.06
C VAL A 76 -0.94 29.96 20.83
N ILE A 77 -0.50 29.86 19.57
CA ILE A 77 0.76 29.18 19.22
C ILE A 77 1.96 29.98 19.74
N GLN A 78 1.92 31.31 19.64
CA GLN A 78 2.97 32.17 20.19
C GLN A 78 2.98 32.12 21.73
N ASP A 79 1.83 32.11 22.40
CA ASP A 79 1.73 31.95 23.86
C ASP A 79 2.28 30.58 24.31
N HIS A 80 2.04 29.53 23.53
CA HIS A 80 2.62 28.21 23.76
C HIS A 80 4.15 28.24 23.60
N PHE A 81 4.67 28.89 22.54
CA PHE A 81 6.10 29.04 22.33
C PHE A 81 6.79 29.90 23.39
N ASP A 82 6.15 30.96 23.85
CA ASP A 82 6.60 31.74 25.01
C ASP A 82 6.63 30.87 26.27
N GLY A 83 5.62 30.00 26.43
CA GLY A 83 5.55 28.97 27.47
C GLY A 83 6.72 27.99 27.46
N LEU A 84 7.15 27.52 26.28
CA LEU A 84 8.33 26.67 26.14
C LEU A 84 9.59 27.34 26.68
N LYS A 85 9.73 28.64 26.45
CA LYS A 85 10.86 29.43 26.98
C LYS A 85 10.76 29.67 28.47
N SER A 86 9.59 30.10 28.97
CA SER A 86 9.42 30.46 30.37
C SER A 86 9.37 29.27 31.32
N CYS A 87 8.85 28.13 30.86
CA CYS A 87 8.59 26.96 31.71
C CYS A 87 9.66 25.87 31.55
N PHE A 88 10.17 25.67 30.34
CA PHE A 88 11.12 24.60 30.02
C PHE A 88 12.51 25.13 29.62
N GLY A 89 12.71 26.45 29.62
CA GLY A 89 13.97 27.08 29.19
C GLY A 89 14.27 26.88 27.70
N LYS A 90 13.26 26.53 26.89
CA LYS A 90 13.47 26.17 25.49
C LYS A 90 13.25 27.35 24.56
N HIS A 91 14.17 27.59 23.63
CA HIS A 91 14.08 28.68 22.66
C HIS A 91 13.49 28.18 21.34
N VAL A 92 12.49 28.89 20.82
CA VAL A 92 11.83 28.52 19.57
C VAL A 92 12.48 29.20 18.39
N GLU A 93 12.85 28.42 17.39
CA GLU A 93 13.35 28.90 16.12
C GLU A 93 12.55 28.30 14.97
N LYS A 94 12.20 29.12 13.97
CA LYS A 94 11.63 28.62 12.71
C LYS A 94 12.63 27.69 12.01
N VAL A 95 12.14 26.61 11.39
CA VAL A 95 12.94 25.69 10.57
C VAL A 95 13.79 26.48 9.56
N LYS A 96 15.11 26.50 9.76
CA LYS A 96 16.09 27.12 8.84
C LYS A 96 17.03 26.12 8.17
N GLY A 97 17.08 24.87 8.65
CA GLY A 97 17.98 23.82 8.16
C GLY A 97 18.27 22.75 9.24
N PRO A 98 19.02 21.68 8.91
CA PRO A 98 19.01 20.42 9.67
C PRO A 98 19.88 20.36 10.93
N ASN A 99 20.49 21.45 11.39
CA ASN A 99 21.53 21.40 12.43
C ASN A 99 21.23 22.32 13.62
N SER A 100 20.33 21.91 14.51
CA SER A 100 20.40 22.35 15.90
C SER A 100 20.67 21.14 16.80
N HIS A 101 21.87 21.13 17.39
CA HIS A 101 22.31 20.14 18.37
C HIS A 101 22.08 20.61 19.81
N ASP A 102 21.59 21.84 19.97
CA ASP A 102 21.23 22.37 21.28
C ASP A 102 19.91 21.74 21.74
N GLN A 103 19.96 21.04 22.87
CA GLN A 103 18.81 20.37 23.46
C GLN A 103 17.77 21.36 23.97
N ASN A 104 18.14 22.64 24.12
CA ASN A 104 17.23 23.70 24.53
C ASN A 104 16.61 24.46 23.36
N VAL A 105 16.94 24.10 22.11
CA VAL A 105 16.30 24.71 20.93
C VAL A 105 15.18 23.81 20.43
N VAL A 106 14.01 24.42 20.26
CA VAL A 106 12.83 23.82 19.63
C VAL A 106 12.69 24.37 18.23
N THR A 107 12.48 23.49 17.26
CA THR A 107 12.35 23.86 15.85
C THR A 107 10.88 23.89 15.46
N ASP A 108 10.34 25.09 15.26
CA ASP A 108 8.97 25.36 14.82
C ASP A 108 8.82 25.14 13.31
N PHE A 109 8.05 24.12 12.94
CA PHE A 109 7.70 23.79 11.56
C PHE A 109 6.30 24.27 11.17
N THR A 110 5.66 25.10 11.99
CA THR A 110 4.32 25.62 11.76
C THR A 110 4.22 26.38 10.44
N ILE A 111 3.30 25.92 9.61
CA ILE A 111 2.83 26.55 8.38
C ILE A 111 1.37 26.97 8.62
N PRO A 112 1.11 28.29 8.75
CA PRO A 112 -0.25 28.80 8.97
C PRO A 112 -1.25 28.22 7.97
N GLY A 113 -2.40 27.78 8.46
CA GLY A 113 -3.47 27.19 7.64
C GLY A 113 -3.23 25.77 7.11
N SER A 114 -2.12 25.11 7.46
CA SER A 114 -1.81 23.75 7.01
C SER A 114 -1.50 22.80 8.16
N ILE A 115 -0.44 23.08 8.91
CA ILE A 115 0.01 22.24 10.02
C ILE A 115 0.77 23.13 11.01
N ALA A 116 0.46 22.99 12.28
CA ALA A 116 1.14 23.70 13.35
C ALA A 116 1.78 22.70 14.30
N GLY A 117 3.06 22.91 14.60
CA GLY A 117 3.82 21.99 15.42
C GLY A 117 5.32 22.30 15.42
N TYR A 118 6.04 21.58 16.27
CA TYR A 118 7.46 21.77 16.49
C TYR A 118 8.15 20.44 16.82
N THR A 119 9.47 20.42 16.66
CA THR A 119 10.31 19.31 17.14
C THR A 119 11.31 19.80 18.17
N GLY A 120 11.59 19.02 19.19
CA GLY A 120 12.55 19.39 20.23
C GLY A 120 13.01 18.19 21.04
N MET A 121 14.04 18.38 21.84
CA MET A 121 14.50 17.39 22.80
C MET A 121 13.72 17.56 24.11
N PHE A 122 13.04 16.51 24.54
CA PHE A 122 12.25 16.49 25.76
C PHE A 122 12.52 15.19 26.52
N THR A 123 12.42 15.24 27.84
CA THR A 123 12.29 14.02 28.65
C THR A 123 10.90 13.42 28.44
N SER A 124 10.72 12.14 28.74
CA SER A 124 9.40 11.50 28.65
C SER A 124 8.37 12.15 29.58
N ASP A 125 8.79 12.69 30.73
CA ASP A 125 7.89 13.40 31.65
C ASP A 125 7.45 14.75 31.06
N GLU A 126 8.37 15.52 30.47
CA GLU A 126 8.04 16.76 29.75
C GLU A 126 7.11 16.50 28.55
N ALA A 127 7.37 15.44 27.77
CA ALA A 127 6.52 15.04 26.65
C ALA A 127 5.11 14.64 27.11
N ASN A 128 5.00 13.91 28.22
CA ASN A 128 3.72 13.54 28.81
C ASN A 128 2.93 14.78 29.27
N GLU A 129 3.58 15.75 29.91
CA GLU A 129 2.91 17.00 30.31
C GLU A 129 2.46 17.84 29.12
N LEU A 130 3.28 17.96 28.07
CA LEU A 130 2.90 18.62 26.83
C LEU A 130 1.67 17.98 26.17
N SER A 131 1.52 16.65 26.28
CA SER A 131 0.36 15.93 25.73
C SER A 131 -0.97 16.27 26.44
N GLN A 132 -0.90 16.80 27.67
CA GLN A 132 -2.09 17.16 28.45
C GLN A 132 -2.59 18.58 28.16
N LEU A 133 -1.84 19.38 27.39
CA LEU A 133 -2.22 20.73 27.04
C LEU A 133 -3.39 20.72 26.06
N SER A 134 -4.36 21.61 26.28
CA SER A 134 -5.61 21.64 25.52
C SER A 134 -5.39 21.84 24.02
N GLU A 135 -4.36 22.61 23.66
CA GLU A 135 -3.99 22.98 22.30
C GLU A 135 -3.14 21.91 21.58
N VAL A 136 -2.56 20.95 22.31
CA VAL A 136 -1.71 19.89 21.74
C VAL A 136 -2.57 18.69 21.32
N ALA A 137 -2.39 18.23 20.08
CA ALA A 137 -3.06 17.07 19.52
C ALA A 137 -2.23 15.79 19.62
N ILE A 138 -0.94 15.89 19.34
CA ILE A 138 -0.03 14.76 19.21
C ILE A 138 1.29 15.12 19.90
N VAL A 139 1.81 14.18 20.67
CA VAL A 139 3.19 14.13 21.13
C VAL A 139 3.73 12.76 20.78
N GLU A 140 4.72 12.70 19.89
CA GLU A 140 5.28 11.46 19.34
C GLU A 140 6.81 11.49 19.46
N GLU A 141 7.42 10.40 19.92
CA GLU A 141 8.88 10.27 19.95
C GLU A 141 9.44 10.08 18.51
N ASP A 142 10.49 10.81 18.15
CA ASP A 142 11.10 10.80 16.83
C ASP A 142 11.85 9.48 16.55
N VAL A 143 11.68 8.96 15.33
CA VAL A 143 12.25 7.70 14.89
C VAL A 143 13.18 7.90 13.70
N LYS A 144 14.34 7.22 13.69
CA LYS A 144 15.34 7.36 12.61
C LYS A 144 14.83 6.83 11.28
N ILE A 145 14.98 7.62 10.21
CA ILE A 145 14.69 7.23 8.82
C ILE A 145 16.01 7.10 8.03
N GLN A 146 16.19 6.05 7.22
CA GLN A 146 17.35 5.85 6.33
C GLN A 146 16.95 5.87 4.85
N THR A 147 17.81 6.44 4.00
CA THR A 147 17.59 6.56 2.54
C THR A 147 18.56 5.69 1.73
N ALA A 148 18.09 5.09 0.62
CA ALA A 148 18.95 4.54 -0.44
C ALA A 148 19.14 5.60 -1.55
N GLY A 149 20.39 5.99 -1.83
CA GLY A 149 20.73 7.01 -2.83
C GLY A 149 21.12 6.43 -4.19
N VAL A 150 20.59 7.02 -5.27
CA VAL A 150 21.33 7.54 -6.45
C VAL A 150 20.47 8.64 -7.10
N ILE A 151 20.97 9.87 -7.24
CA ILE A 151 20.43 10.87 -8.18
C ILE A 151 21.59 11.43 -9.03
N ARG A 152 21.44 11.37 -10.35
CA ARG A 152 22.08 12.31 -11.30
C ARG A 152 20.98 13.21 -11.89
N LYS A 153 21.30 14.50 -12.04
CA LYS A 153 20.40 15.67 -12.14
C LYS A 153 19.36 15.68 -13.28
N LYS A 154 18.21 16.25 -12.88
CA LYS A 154 17.11 16.97 -13.57
C LYS A 154 17.42 17.64 -14.92
N ARG A 155 16.42 17.61 -15.80
CA ARG A 155 15.94 18.82 -16.48
C ARG A 155 14.44 18.95 -16.22
N ASP A 156 14.06 20.12 -15.70
CA ASP A 156 12.70 20.47 -15.27
C ASP A 156 11.72 20.56 -16.44
N LEU A 157 10.55 19.96 -16.25
CA LEU A 157 9.25 20.38 -16.79
C LEU A 157 8.19 19.72 -15.90
N LEU A 158 7.34 20.51 -15.26
CA LEU A 158 6.12 20.05 -14.61
C LEU A 158 5.08 19.76 -15.72
N PRO A 159 4.56 18.53 -15.83
CA PRO A 159 3.22 18.33 -16.34
C PRO A 159 2.35 17.71 -15.25
N THR A 160 1.06 18.02 -15.26
CA THR A 160 -0.03 17.24 -14.66
C THR A 160 0.37 15.77 -14.45
N LEU A 161 0.47 15.31 -13.18
CA LEU A 161 0.91 13.97 -12.83
C LEU A 161 0.03 12.93 -13.55
N SER A 162 0.54 12.38 -14.66
CA SER A 162 -0.08 11.24 -15.32
C SER A 162 -0.24 10.12 -14.28
N THR A 163 -1.49 9.71 -14.07
CA THR A 163 -1.85 8.57 -13.20
C THR A 163 -1.32 7.23 -13.74
N TYR A 164 -0.75 7.23 -14.96
CA TYR A 164 -0.13 6.09 -15.62
C TYR A 164 1.33 6.37 -15.98
N LEU A 165 2.11 5.30 -16.00
CA LEU A 165 3.46 5.24 -16.53
C LEU A 165 3.47 4.40 -17.81
N VAL A 166 4.52 4.57 -18.62
CA VAL A 166 4.73 3.80 -19.85
C VAL A 166 6.15 3.24 -19.85
N GLN A 167 6.28 1.93 -20.01
CA GLN A 167 7.54 1.30 -20.39
C GLN A 167 7.57 1.17 -21.91
N LEU A 168 8.62 1.72 -22.54
CA LEU A 168 8.89 1.55 -23.96
C LEU A 168 9.65 0.24 -24.18
N ASN A 169 9.40 -0.40 -25.33
CA ASN A 169 10.00 -1.69 -25.70
C ASN A 169 9.84 -2.76 -24.60
N PRO A 170 8.63 -2.95 -24.05
CA PRO A 170 8.39 -3.99 -23.06
C PRO A 170 8.48 -5.39 -23.71
N PRO A 171 8.69 -6.44 -22.90
CA PRO A 171 8.48 -7.82 -23.34
C PRO A 171 7.12 -7.99 -24.04
N PRO A 172 7.01 -8.83 -25.09
CA PRO A 172 5.78 -8.96 -25.89
C PRO A 172 4.53 -9.27 -25.06
N ASN A 173 4.66 -10.12 -24.05
CA ASN A 173 3.58 -10.48 -23.13
C ASN A 173 3.01 -9.26 -22.37
N LEU A 174 3.85 -8.36 -21.87
CA LEU A 174 3.41 -7.12 -21.22
C LEU A 174 2.72 -6.18 -22.22
N ASN A 175 3.35 -6.00 -23.38
CA ASN A 175 2.79 -5.24 -24.50
C ASN A 175 1.36 -5.71 -24.79
N ARG A 176 1.18 -7.03 -24.95
CA ARG A 176 -0.09 -7.65 -25.32
C ARG A 176 -1.20 -7.39 -24.31
N ILE A 177 -0.96 -7.60 -23.02
CA ILE A 177 -2.01 -7.41 -22.00
C ILE A 177 -2.37 -5.94 -21.77
N SER A 178 -1.55 -5.00 -22.26
CA SER A 178 -1.79 -3.55 -22.12
C SER A 178 -2.60 -2.91 -23.23
N GLN A 179 -3.04 -3.70 -24.24
CA GLN A 179 -3.81 -3.23 -25.39
C GLN A 179 -4.95 -4.19 -25.77
N ALA A 180 -5.97 -3.69 -26.46
CA ALA A 180 -7.11 -4.51 -26.89
C ALA A 180 -6.75 -5.38 -28.10
N SER A 181 -6.27 -4.75 -29.18
CA SER A 181 -6.09 -5.39 -30.49
C SER A 181 -4.63 -5.44 -30.89
N LEU A 182 -4.23 -6.46 -31.66
CA LEU A 182 -2.97 -6.48 -32.42
C LEU A 182 -3.01 -5.48 -33.59
N PRO A 183 -1.86 -5.04 -34.15
CA PRO A 183 -0.47 -5.41 -33.79
C PRO A 183 0.02 -4.75 -32.49
N LEU A 184 1.10 -5.29 -31.92
CA LEU A 184 1.73 -4.73 -30.71
C LEU A 184 2.26 -3.32 -30.97
N ASN A 185 2.02 -2.39 -30.05
CA ASN A 185 2.36 -0.97 -30.24
C ASN A 185 3.71 -0.55 -29.62
N GLY A 186 4.40 -1.50 -28.99
CA GLY A 186 5.73 -1.27 -28.38
C GLY A 186 5.68 -0.58 -27.02
N ARG A 187 4.52 -0.51 -26.37
CA ARG A 187 4.31 0.24 -25.12
C ARG A 187 3.58 -0.61 -24.09
N TYR A 188 4.03 -0.55 -22.86
CA TYR A 188 3.32 -1.11 -21.70
C TYR A 188 2.86 0.04 -20.80
N ARG A 189 1.57 0.37 -20.86
CA ARG A 189 0.95 1.43 -20.06
C ARG A 189 0.30 0.83 -18.81
N TYR A 190 0.70 1.30 -17.63
CA TYR A 190 0.23 0.78 -16.34
C TYR A 190 0.03 1.91 -15.31
N PRO A 191 -0.81 1.73 -14.27
CA PRO A 191 -1.01 2.73 -13.24
C PRO A 191 0.28 3.06 -12.47
N ARG A 192 0.47 4.33 -12.08
CA ARG A 192 1.66 4.80 -11.33
C ARG A 192 1.81 4.12 -9.95
N SER A 193 0.71 3.67 -9.36
CA SER A 193 0.68 2.88 -8.13
C SER A 193 1.38 1.52 -8.30
N ALA A 194 1.31 0.93 -9.50
CA ALA A 194 2.08 -0.24 -9.95
C ALA A 194 2.11 -1.44 -8.98
N GLY A 195 1.06 -1.66 -8.17
CA GLY A 195 1.01 -2.76 -7.19
C GLY A 195 1.56 -2.42 -5.81
N ASN A 196 1.91 -1.16 -5.54
CA ASN A 196 2.41 -0.75 -4.23
C ASN A 196 1.44 -1.12 -3.10
N GLY A 197 1.98 -1.63 -1.98
CA GLY A 197 1.19 -2.04 -0.81
C GLY A 197 0.43 -3.37 -0.97
N VAL A 198 0.67 -4.12 -2.04
CA VAL A 198 0.09 -5.45 -2.28
C VAL A 198 1.15 -6.52 -2.05
N ASN A 199 0.76 -7.60 -1.35
CA ASN A 199 1.62 -8.74 -1.07
C ASN A 199 1.21 -9.92 -1.95
N VAL A 200 2.15 -10.46 -2.73
CA VAL A 200 1.93 -11.65 -3.55
C VAL A 200 2.82 -12.78 -3.04
N TYR A 201 2.18 -13.83 -2.54
CA TYR A 201 2.85 -15.07 -2.19
C TYR A 201 2.94 -15.97 -3.42
N VAL A 202 4.16 -16.37 -3.76
CA VAL A 202 4.44 -17.27 -4.87
C VAL A 202 4.68 -18.65 -4.27
N ILE A 203 3.69 -19.53 -4.44
CA ILE A 203 3.80 -20.95 -4.10
C ILE A 203 3.78 -21.68 -5.43
N ASP A 204 4.97 -22.05 -5.89
CA ASP A 204 5.21 -22.40 -7.27
C ASP A 204 5.58 -23.87 -7.44
N THR A 205 5.00 -24.51 -8.47
CA THR A 205 5.25 -25.92 -8.82
C THR A 205 4.92 -26.22 -10.30
N SER A 206 5.80 -26.85 -11.07
CA SER A 206 5.49 -27.56 -12.34
C SER A 206 5.22 -29.08 -12.18
N VAL A 207 4.04 -29.49 -11.70
CA VAL A 207 3.71 -30.94 -11.55
C VAL A 207 3.37 -31.64 -12.88
N PHE A 208 3.02 -30.94 -13.96
CA PHE A 208 2.50 -31.60 -15.17
C PHE A 208 3.54 -32.03 -16.23
N LEU A 209 4.83 -31.76 -16.06
CA LEU A 209 5.88 -32.22 -16.99
C LEU A 209 7.13 -32.77 -16.28
N GLY A 210 7.03 -33.19 -15.00
CA GLY A 210 8.20 -33.65 -14.24
C GLY A 210 9.27 -32.55 -14.07
N GLY A 211 8.82 -31.30 -14.06
CA GLY A 211 9.69 -30.13 -13.98
C GLY A 211 10.09 -29.82 -12.53
N PRO A 212 11.33 -29.41 -12.25
CA PRO A 212 11.80 -29.12 -10.90
C PRO A 212 11.21 -27.85 -10.24
N HIS A 213 11.29 -27.70 -8.90
CA HIS A 213 10.58 -26.62 -8.16
C HIS A 213 11.44 -25.63 -7.36
N PRO A 214 11.05 -24.34 -7.34
CA PRO A 214 12.01 -23.26 -7.16
C PRO A 214 11.67 -22.41 -5.93
N GLY A 215 12.68 -21.71 -5.45
CA GLY A 215 12.50 -20.55 -4.58
C GLY A 215 12.27 -19.28 -5.41
N ILE A 216 12.54 -18.12 -4.81
CA ILE A 216 12.81 -16.89 -5.57
C ILE A 216 14.27 -16.52 -5.30
N ASN A 217 15.01 -16.17 -6.34
CA ASN A 217 16.28 -15.47 -6.22
C ASN A 217 16.01 -14.04 -5.75
N ILE A 218 15.83 -13.87 -4.45
CA ILE A 218 15.48 -12.59 -3.82
C ILE A 218 16.54 -11.49 -4.02
N ASN A 219 17.76 -11.90 -4.43
CA ASN A 219 18.87 -10.99 -4.71
C ASN A 219 18.90 -10.50 -6.17
N ASN A 220 17.95 -10.94 -7.02
CA ASN A 220 17.83 -10.41 -8.37
C ASN A 220 17.49 -8.91 -8.32
N THR A 221 18.30 -8.12 -9.03
CA THR A 221 18.20 -6.67 -9.04
C THR A 221 16.89 -6.16 -9.65
N ASP A 222 16.22 -6.95 -10.50
CA ASP A 222 14.92 -6.57 -11.07
C ASP A 222 13.81 -6.47 -9.99
N PHE A 223 13.97 -7.16 -8.86
CA PHE A 223 13.06 -7.04 -7.73
C PHE A 223 13.32 -5.79 -6.88
N GLY A 224 14.53 -5.22 -6.92
CA GLY A 224 14.87 -4.00 -6.20
C GLY A 224 14.61 -4.07 -4.69
N GLY A 225 14.81 -5.25 -4.07
CA GLY A 225 14.58 -5.48 -2.65
C GLY A 225 13.14 -5.80 -2.24
N ARG A 226 12.20 -5.91 -3.20
CA ARG A 226 10.79 -6.24 -2.94
C ARG A 226 10.49 -7.73 -2.88
N ALA A 227 11.48 -8.58 -3.13
CA ALA A 227 11.36 -10.02 -3.00
C ALA A 227 11.92 -10.48 -1.66
N HIS A 228 11.15 -11.29 -0.94
CA HIS A 228 11.45 -11.76 0.41
C HIS A 228 11.32 -13.27 0.48
N TRP A 229 12.25 -13.92 1.18
CA TRP A 229 12.10 -15.33 1.52
C TRP A 229 11.13 -15.45 2.70
N SER A 230 10.00 -16.13 2.54
CA SER A 230 9.01 -16.27 3.61
C SER A 230 9.19 -17.58 4.36
N ALA A 231 9.16 -18.72 3.68
CA ALA A 231 9.21 -20.02 4.34
C ALA A 231 9.60 -21.16 3.38
N THR A 232 10.14 -22.23 3.96
CA THR A 232 10.47 -23.50 3.29
C THR A 232 9.82 -24.64 4.06
N PHE A 233 9.03 -25.46 3.37
CA PHE A 233 8.29 -26.57 3.97
C PHE A 233 8.83 -27.94 3.56
N CYS A 234 9.44 -28.06 2.37
CA CYS A 234 9.99 -29.33 1.93
C CYS A 234 11.26 -29.70 2.72
N LYS A 235 11.35 -30.97 3.09
CA LYS A 235 12.46 -31.50 3.90
C LYS A 235 13.78 -31.46 3.12
N GLY A 236 14.83 -30.92 3.75
CA GLY A 236 16.17 -30.84 3.17
C GLY A 236 16.33 -29.79 2.07
N CYS A 237 15.29 -28.99 1.79
CA CYS A 237 15.35 -27.93 0.80
C CYS A 237 16.15 -26.72 1.30
N PRO A 238 16.98 -26.11 0.45
CA PRO A 238 17.67 -24.89 0.81
C PRO A 238 16.74 -23.66 0.71
N ASN A 239 17.17 -22.57 1.36
CA ASN A 239 16.48 -21.27 1.31
C ASN A 239 16.95 -20.39 0.14
N PHE A 240 17.00 -20.94 -1.07
CA PHE A 240 17.26 -20.21 -2.30
C PHE A 240 16.56 -20.85 -3.51
N ASP A 241 16.58 -20.16 -4.66
CA ASP A 241 16.07 -20.72 -5.91
C ASP A 241 17.12 -21.61 -6.61
N ASP A 242 16.91 -22.92 -6.52
CA ASP A 242 17.72 -23.99 -7.09
C ASP A 242 17.24 -24.45 -8.47
N HIS A 243 16.22 -23.80 -9.06
CA HIS A 243 15.68 -24.19 -10.36
C HIS A 243 15.42 -23.02 -11.33
N GLY A 244 14.79 -21.93 -10.88
CA GLY A 244 14.53 -20.75 -11.70
C GLY A 244 13.08 -20.46 -12.03
N HIS A 245 12.19 -21.46 -12.01
CA HIS A 245 10.79 -21.24 -12.40
C HIS A 245 10.07 -20.24 -11.46
N GLY A 246 10.39 -20.22 -10.16
CA GLY A 246 9.75 -19.38 -9.15
C GLY A 246 10.27 -17.95 -9.27
N THR A 247 11.57 -17.77 -9.56
CA THR A 247 12.12 -16.48 -9.98
C THR A 247 11.48 -15.98 -11.26
N ASN A 248 11.26 -16.85 -12.26
CA ASN A 248 10.61 -16.49 -13.52
C ASN A 248 9.17 -16.01 -13.28
N ILE A 249 8.38 -16.76 -12.51
CA ILE A 249 7.02 -16.39 -12.10
C ILE A 249 7.03 -15.06 -11.33
N ALA A 250 7.88 -14.92 -10.32
CA ALA A 250 8.01 -13.70 -9.53
C ALA A 250 8.40 -12.49 -10.39
N GLY A 251 9.27 -12.68 -11.39
CA GLY A 251 9.65 -11.68 -12.39
C GLY A 251 8.47 -11.20 -13.22
N ILE A 252 7.59 -12.11 -13.68
CA ILE A 252 6.39 -11.76 -14.44
C ILE A 252 5.38 -11.00 -13.57
N ILE A 253 5.27 -11.35 -12.28
CA ILE A 253 4.38 -10.64 -11.35
C ILE A 253 4.92 -9.23 -11.09
N GLY A 254 6.19 -9.12 -10.70
CA GLY A 254 6.70 -7.94 -10.00
C GLY A 254 8.10 -7.48 -10.35
N GLY A 255 8.77 -8.02 -11.36
CA GLY A 255 10.05 -7.48 -11.84
C GLY A 255 9.93 -6.04 -12.37
N SER A 256 10.97 -5.22 -12.21
CA SER A 256 10.98 -3.85 -12.74
C SER A 256 10.97 -3.83 -14.28
N ARG A 257 11.59 -4.83 -14.93
CA ARG A 257 11.68 -4.98 -16.37
C ARG A 257 10.58 -5.89 -16.92
N TYR A 258 10.37 -7.05 -16.30
CA TYR A 258 9.47 -8.10 -16.79
C TYR A 258 8.09 -8.10 -16.14
N GLY A 259 7.93 -7.39 -15.01
CA GLY A 259 6.75 -7.48 -14.18
C GLY A 259 5.57 -6.63 -14.64
N VAL A 260 4.38 -7.18 -14.42
CA VAL A 260 3.10 -6.49 -14.55
C VAL A 260 2.92 -5.44 -13.43
N ALA A 261 3.14 -5.83 -12.17
CA ALA A 261 2.97 -4.97 -11.00
C ALA A 261 4.34 -4.59 -10.39
N LYS A 262 5.01 -3.62 -11.02
CA LYS A 262 6.42 -3.28 -10.78
C LYS A 262 6.77 -2.76 -9.36
N LYS A 263 5.80 -2.56 -8.47
CA LYS A 263 5.98 -2.12 -7.07
C LYS A 263 5.37 -3.07 -6.05
N VAL A 264 4.95 -4.27 -6.47
CA VAL A 264 4.40 -5.29 -5.58
C VAL A 264 5.48 -5.91 -4.70
N ASN A 265 5.10 -6.37 -3.51
CA ASN A 265 5.96 -7.20 -2.65
C ASN A 265 5.77 -8.67 -3.01
N LEU A 266 6.87 -9.40 -3.16
CA LEU A 266 6.91 -10.80 -3.55
C LEU A 266 7.42 -11.64 -2.38
N PHE A 267 6.68 -12.69 -2.02
CA PHE A 267 7.04 -13.58 -0.93
C PHE A 267 7.23 -15.00 -1.45
N ALA A 268 8.44 -15.53 -1.32
CA ALA A 268 8.78 -16.89 -1.72
C ALA A 268 8.31 -17.89 -0.66
N ILE A 269 7.54 -18.89 -1.08
CA ILE A 269 7.21 -20.05 -0.25
C ILE A 269 7.58 -21.31 -1.02
N LYS A 270 8.57 -22.03 -0.50
CA LYS A 270 9.06 -23.26 -1.11
C LYS A 270 8.36 -24.46 -0.46
N ALA A 271 7.40 -25.04 -1.19
CA ALA A 271 6.64 -26.20 -0.71
C ALA A 271 7.17 -27.55 -1.22
N LEU A 272 7.98 -27.55 -2.27
CA LEU A 272 8.40 -28.77 -2.96
C LEU A 272 9.89 -28.72 -3.33
N ASN A 273 10.49 -29.89 -3.55
CA ASN A 273 11.92 -30.06 -3.72
C ASN A 273 12.45 -29.70 -5.12
N SER A 274 13.77 -29.74 -5.26
CA SER A 274 14.50 -29.44 -6.50
C SER A 274 14.21 -30.36 -7.68
N GLN A 275 13.35 -31.37 -7.56
CA GLN A 275 12.95 -32.31 -8.61
C GLN A 275 11.46 -32.19 -8.97
N GLY A 276 10.74 -31.28 -8.32
CA GLY A 276 9.33 -31.12 -8.57
C GLY A 276 8.44 -31.94 -7.63
N GLY A 277 9.05 -32.61 -6.65
CA GLY A 277 8.39 -33.57 -5.77
C GLY A 277 8.12 -32.99 -4.39
N GLY A 278 7.00 -33.38 -3.81
CA GLY A 278 6.72 -33.15 -2.40
C GLY A 278 5.31 -33.54 -2.05
N ASP A 279 5.06 -33.62 -0.75
CA ASP A 279 3.81 -34.16 -0.24
C ASP A 279 2.67 -33.13 -0.35
N MET A 280 1.48 -33.60 -0.70
CA MET A 280 0.27 -32.76 -0.67
C MET A 280 0.05 -32.09 0.69
N SER A 281 0.40 -32.79 1.78
CA SER A 281 0.36 -32.25 3.14
C SER A 281 1.28 -31.04 3.32
N THR A 282 2.51 -31.12 2.81
CA THR A 282 3.49 -30.02 2.80
C THR A 282 2.96 -28.82 2.01
N PHE A 283 2.33 -29.08 0.87
CA PHE A 283 1.71 -28.03 0.05
C PHE A 283 0.52 -27.37 0.77
N ILE A 284 -0.38 -28.14 1.37
CA ILE A 284 -1.50 -27.63 2.17
C ILE A 284 -0.98 -26.81 3.36
N ASN A 285 0.04 -27.29 4.08
CA ASN A 285 0.66 -26.56 5.19
C ASN A 285 1.23 -25.21 4.77
N SER A 286 1.78 -25.14 3.55
CA SER A 286 2.28 -23.87 3.00
C SER A 286 1.15 -22.85 2.75
N LEU A 287 -0.03 -23.32 2.32
CA LEU A 287 -1.22 -22.48 2.11
C LEU A 287 -1.81 -22.01 3.43
N THR A 288 -1.93 -22.90 4.42
CA THR A 288 -2.45 -22.56 5.75
C THR A 288 -1.52 -21.60 6.50
N TYR A 289 -0.21 -21.68 6.27
CA TYR A 289 0.74 -20.69 6.75
C TYR A 289 0.49 -19.29 6.18
N VAL A 290 0.27 -19.16 4.87
CA VAL A 290 -0.11 -17.86 4.26
C VAL A 290 -1.43 -17.35 4.84
N LEU A 291 -2.41 -18.24 5.00
CA LEU A 291 -3.68 -17.87 5.62
C LEU A 291 -3.48 -17.33 7.05
N GLY A 292 -2.64 -17.98 7.86
CA GLY A 292 -2.30 -17.50 9.20
C GLY A 292 -1.59 -16.14 9.21
N LEU A 293 -0.65 -15.92 8.28
CA LEU A 293 -0.01 -14.60 8.10
C LEU A 293 -1.04 -13.53 7.70
N HIS A 294 -1.91 -13.85 6.75
CA HIS A 294 -2.95 -12.95 6.29
C HIS A 294 -3.92 -12.57 7.41
N GLN A 295 -4.36 -13.53 8.22
CA GLN A 295 -5.26 -13.30 9.36
C GLN A 295 -4.65 -12.35 10.39
N LYS A 296 -3.36 -12.52 10.71
CA LYS A 296 -2.63 -11.67 11.68
C LYS A 296 -2.25 -10.30 11.13
N SER A 297 -2.13 -10.15 9.81
CA SER A 297 -1.70 -8.89 9.18
C SER A 297 -2.80 -7.83 9.22
N THR A 298 -2.44 -6.56 9.42
CA THR A 298 -3.32 -5.41 9.17
C THR A 298 -3.49 -5.14 7.67
N ASN A 299 -2.53 -5.54 6.84
CA ASN A 299 -2.62 -5.42 5.39
C ASN A 299 -3.34 -6.65 4.79
N LYS A 300 -4.58 -6.47 4.34
CA LYS A 300 -5.39 -7.53 3.70
C LYS A 300 -5.24 -7.59 2.17
N ASN A 301 -4.30 -6.88 1.57
CA ASN A 301 -4.02 -6.92 0.13
C ASN A 301 -3.14 -8.13 -0.21
N THR A 302 -3.72 -9.33 -0.08
CA THR A 302 -2.99 -10.59 -0.25
C THR A 302 -3.44 -11.32 -1.51
N ILE A 303 -2.46 -11.72 -2.32
CA ILE A 303 -2.64 -12.56 -3.50
C ILE A 303 -1.76 -13.80 -3.33
N VAL A 304 -2.29 -14.97 -3.67
CA VAL A 304 -1.54 -16.22 -3.75
C VAL A 304 -1.53 -16.67 -5.20
N ASN A 305 -0.33 -16.73 -5.79
CA ASN A 305 -0.12 -17.24 -7.14
C ASN A 305 0.23 -18.73 -7.05
N LEU A 306 -0.67 -19.57 -7.54
CA LEU A 306 -0.57 -21.03 -7.61
C LEU A 306 -0.32 -21.44 -9.06
N SER A 307 0.95 -21.46 -9.46
CA SER A 307 1.36 -21.94 -10.78
C SER A 307 1.45 -23.47 -10.86
N ILE A 308 0.57 -24.16 -10.11
CA ILE A 308 0.46 -25.61 -9.88
C ILE A 308 -0.95 -26.10 -10.22
N GLY A 309 -1.03 -27.34 -10.71
CA GLY A 309 -2.25 -28.14 -10.68
C GLY A 309 -1.93 -29.60 -10.35
N THR A 310 -2.84 -30.25 -9.65
CA THR A 310 -2.85 -31.71 -9.43
C THR A 310 -4.18 -32.29 -9.91
N ALA A 311 -4.28 -33.61 -9.99
CA ALA A 311 -5.58 -34.28 -10.08
C ALA A 311 -6.52 -33.77 -8.97
N SER A 312 -7.83 -33.83 -9.22
CA SER A 312 -8.84 -33.35 -8.28
C SER A 312 -8.58 -33.81 -6.84
N SER A 313 -8.46 -32.85 -5.92
CA SER A 313 -8.12 -33.11 -4.52
C SER A 313 -9.10 -32.35 -3.62
N PRO A 314 -10.03 -33.05 -2.94
CA PRO A 314 -10.99 -32.41 -2.04
C PRO A 314 -10.32 -31.61 -0.91
N ALA A 315 -9.22 -32.14 -0.34
CA ALA A 315 -8.50 -31.47 0.74
C ALA A 315 -7.84 -30.16 0.28
N LEU A 316 -7.19 -30.18 -0.89
CA LEU A 316 -6.60 -28.96 -1.45
C LEU A 316 -7.69 -27.97 -1.86
N LYS A 317 -8.79 -28.45 -2.46
CA LYS A 317 -9.93 -27.60 -2.82
C LYS A 317 -10.48 -26.87 -1.60
N ALA A 318 -10.78 -27.57 -0.51
CA ALA A 318 -11.28 -26.97 0.73
C ALA A 318 -10.28 -25.97 1.35
N THR A 319 -8.99 -26.26 1.24
CA THR A 319 -7.92 -25.32 1.70
C THR A 319 -7.95 -24.03 0.88
N VAL A 320 -8.00 -24.13 -0.45
CA VAL A 320 -8.02 -22.95 -1.34
C VAL A 320 -9.32 -22.16 -1.18
N GLU A 321 -10.46 -22.85 -1.01
CA GLU A 321 -11.74 -22.20 -0.67
C GLU A 321 -11.63 -21.42 0.65
N SER A 322 -10.92 -21.95 1.66
CA SER A 322 -10.70 -21.27 2.94
C SER A 322 -9.85 -20.00 2.79
N LEU A 323 -8.82 -20.01 1.94
CA LEU A 323 -8.04 -18.82 1.59
C LEU A 323 -8.95 -17.75 0.96
N ILE A 324 -9.72 -18.14 -0.05
CA ILE A 324 -10.63 -17.26 -0.78
C ILE A 324 -11.70 -16.66 0.14
N ASN A 325 -12.32 -17.49 0.99
CA ASN A 325 -13.34 -17.05 1.93
C ASN A 325 -12.78 -16.09 2.99
N SER A 326 -11.47 -16.12 3.24
CA SER A 326 -10.78 -15.17 4.13
C SER A 326 -10.41 -13.86 3.43
N GLY A 327 -10.72 -13.70 2.14
CA GLY A 327 -10.43 -12.49 1.37
C GLY A 327 -9.13 -12.52 0.57
N ILE A 328 -8.39 -13.64 0.57
CA ILE A 328 -7.17 -13.81 -0.22
C ILE A 328 -7.55 -14.07 -1.69
N HIS A 329 -6.94 -13.33 -2.61
CA HIS A 329 -7.10 -13.58 -4.04
C HIS A 329 -6.22 -14.77 -4.46
N VAL A 330 -6.81 -15.86 -4.90
CA VAL A 330 -6.06 -17.01 -5.42
C VAL A 330 -6.10 -17.00 -6.94
N VAL A 331 -4.91 -17.02 -7.55
CA VAL A 331 -4.73 -17.12 -9.00
C VAL A 331 -4.09 -18.45 -9.31
N ALA A 332 -4.70 -19.23 -10.20
CA ALA A 332 -4.34 -20.61 -10.47
C ALA A 332 -4.07 -20.87 -11.96
N ALA A 333 -3.11 -21.73 -12.24
CA ALA A 333 -2.89 -22.25 -13.58
C ALA A 333 -4.06 -23.16 -14.02
N ALA A 334 -4.45 -23.07 -15.30
CA ALA A 334 -5.46 -23.99 -15.85
C ALA A 334 -4.92 -25.43 -16.04
N GLY A 335 -3.60 -25.59 -16.16
CA GLY A 335 -2.92 -26.86 -16.41
C GLY A 335 -2.46 -27.02 -17.87
N ASN A 336 -1.51 -27.95 -18.08
CA ASN A 336 -0.80 -28.15 -19.34
C ASN A 336 -1.10 -29.52 -19.98
N GLY A 337 -2.35 -29.96 -19.96
CA GLY A 337 -2.80 -31.29 -20.38
C GLY A 337 -3.27 -31.39 -21.83
N TYR A 338 -2.78 -30.52 -22.74
CA TYR A 338 -3.07 -30.57 -24.18
C TYR A 338 -4.57 -30.53 -24.52
N GLY A 339 -5.31 -29.66 -23.85
CA GLY A 339 -6.76 -29.52 -24.04
C GLY A 339 -7.63 -30.32 -23.09
N ALA A 340 -7.07 -30.95 -22.07
CA ALA A 340 -7.84 -31.53 -20.97
C ALA A 340 -8.75 -30.48 -20.30
N ASP A 341 -9.83 -30.96 -19.68
CA ASP A 341 -10.78 -30.11 -18.96
C ASP A 341 -10.14 -29.57 -17.67
N ALA A 342 -9.99 -28.24 -17.58
CA ALA A 342 -9.47 -27.56 -16.42
C ALA A 342 -10.29 -27.84 -15.15
N CYS A 343 -11.58 -28.20 -15.28
CA CYS A 343 -12.42 -28.57 -14.15
C CYS A 343 -12.05 -29.90 -13.49
N SER A 344 -11.24 -30.75 -14.15
CA SER A 344 -10.78 -32.04 -13.60
C SER A 344 -9.58 -31.93 -12.65
N TYR A 345 -9.02 -30.72 -12.49
CA TYR A 345 -7.82 -30.47 -11.69
C TYR A 345 -8.11 -29.51 -10.53
N THR A 346 -7.27 -29.58 -9.50
CA THR A 346 -7.30 -28.64 -8.37
C THR A 346 -5.96 -27.88 -8.34
N PRO A 347 -5.96 -26.54 -8.18
CA PRO A 347 -7.05 -25.67 -7.75
C PRO A 347 -7.93 -25.05 -8.85
N SER A 348 -7.77 -25.44 -10.11
CA SER A 348 -8.56 -24.87 -11.22
C SER A 348 -10.07 -25.12 -11.10
N ASN A 349 -10.51 -26.14 -10.37
CA ASN A 349 -11.93 -26.40 -10.08
C ASN A 349 -12.50 -25.66 -8.86
N VAL A 350 -11.72 -24.77 -8.23
CA VAL A 350 -12.15 -24.01 -7.06
C VAL A 350 -12.95 -22.78 -7.50
N ALA A 351 -14.16 -22.61 -6.94
CA ALA A 351 -14.98 -21.45 -7.21
C ALA A 351 -14.27 -20.15 -6.76
N ASN A 352 -14.50 -19.06 -7.48
CA ASN A 352 -13.89 -17.74 -7.25
C ASN A 352 -12.35 -17.65 -7.32
N ALA A 353 -11.62 -18.76 -7.54
CA ALA A 353 -10.24 -18.69 -8.00
C ALA A 353 -10.20 -18.06 -9.41
N VAL A 354 -9.15 -17.28 -9.68
CA VAL A 354 -8.87 -16.75 -11.03
C VAL A 354 -8.01 -17.77 -11.76
N VAL A 355 -8.64 -18.56 -12.62
CA VAL A 355 -8.00 -19.65 -13.35
C VAL A 355 -7.55 -19.16 -14.72
N VAL A 356 -6.27 -19.35 -15.05
CA VAL A 356 -5.64 -18.72 -16.20
C VAL A 356 -5.15 -19.76 -17.21
N GLY A 357 -5.73 -19.73 -18.41
CA GLY A 357 -5.24 -20.48 -19.57
C GLY A 357 -4.12 -19.74 -20.31
N SER A 358 -3.44 -20.45 -21.21
CA SER A 358 -2.26 -19.93 -21.93
C SER A 358 -2.57 -19.61 -23.39
N THR A 359 -2.09 -18.45 -23.85
CA THR A 359 -2.05 -18.09 -25.28
C THR A 359 -0.63 -17.81 -25.75
N GLU A 360 -0.46 -17.90 -27.05
CA GLU A 360 0.65 -17.33 -27.78
C GLU A 360 0.47 -15.82 -27.97
N ILE A 361 1.51 -15.16 -28.48
CA ILE A 361 1.50 -13.70 -28.68
C ILE A 361 0.56 -13.24 -29.79
N ASN A 362 0.20 -14.13 -30.71
CA ASN A 362 -0.70 -13.91 -31.85
C ASN A 362 -2.18 -14.25 -31.55
N ASP A 363 -2.52 -14.35 -30.26
CA ASP A 363 -3.85 -14.69 -29.74
C ASP A 363 -4.33 -16.10 -30.10
N ILE A 364 -3.44 -17.04 -30.42
CA ILE A 364 -3.79 -18.47 -30.52
C ILE A 364 -3.68 -19.09 -29.13
N VAL A 365 -4.64 -19.93 -28.72
CA VAL A 365 -4.50 -20.72 -27.49
C VAL A 365 -3.29 -21.65 -27.60
N SER A 366 -2.44 -21.69 -26.59
CA SER A 366 -1.29 -22.59 -26.58
C SER A 366 -1.78 -24.05 -26.64
N ASP A 367 -1.17 -24.85 -27.51
CA ASP A 367 -1.46 -26.28 -27.71
C ASP A 367 -1.52 -27.09 -26.40
N PHE A 368 -0.61 -26.83 -25.46
CA PHE A 368 -0.56 -27.50 -24.16
C PHE A 368 -1.65 -27.04 -23.18
N SER A 369 -2.30 -25.89 -23.38
CA SER A 369 -3.23 -25.32 -22.40
C SER A 369 -4.44 -26.23 -22.21
N ASN A 370 -4.81 -26.46 -20.96
CA ASN A 370 -6.15 -26.96 -20.64
C ASN A 370 -7.22 -25.98 -21.11
N ARG A 371 -8.45 -26.50 -21.24
CA ARG A 371 -9.64 -25.80 -21.74
C ARG A 371 -10.82 -26.01 -20.80
N GLY A 372 -11.95 -25.37 -21.06
CA GLY A 372 -13.21 -25.61 -20.34
C GLY A 372 -13.70 -24.46 -19.48
N SER A 373 -14.85 -24.67 -18.86
CA SER A 373 -15.66 -23.62 -18.21
C SER A 373 -15.06 -23.11 -16.89
N CYS A 374 -14.16 -23.87 -16.26
CA CYS A 374 -13.47 -23.43 -15.04
C CYS A 374 -12.43 -22.34 -15.29
N ILE A 375 -12.00 -22.15 -16.54
CA ILE A 375 -11.08 -21.06 -16.90
C ILE A 375 -11.80 -19.72 -16.72
N THR A 376 -11.11 -18.75 -16.13
CA THR A 376 -11.64 -17.39 -15.94
C THR A 376 -11.33 -16.52 -17.16
N LEU A 377 -10.07 -16.55 -17.58
CA LEU A 377 -9.51 -15.82 -18.73
C LEU A 377 -8.20 -16.48 -19.17
N PHE A 378 -7.63 -16.01 -20.26
CA PHE A 378 -6.33 -16.42 -20.78
C PHE A 378 -5.33 -15.28 -20.72
N ALA A 379 -4.04 -15.60 -20.66
CA ALA A 379 -2.96 -14.64 -20.75
C ALA A 379 -1.78 -15.24 -21.54
N PRO A 380 -0.82 -14.42 -22.01
CA PRO A 380 0.36 -14.94 -22.69
C PRO A 380 1.13 -15.94 -21.82
N GLY A 381 1.46 -17.10 -22.38
CA GLY A 381 2.15 -18.15 -21.66
C GLY A 381 3.06 -19.04 -22.50
N ARG A 382 3.21 -18.80 -23.80
CA ARG A 382 4.24 -19.46 -24.63
C ARG A 382 5.42 -18.51 -24.85
N ASN A 383 6.64 -19.05 -24.67
CA ASN A 383 7.92 -18.35 -24.86
C ASN A 383 8.00 -17.04 -24.06
N VAL A 384 7.65 -17.08 -22.78
CA VAL A 384 7.66 -15.91 -21.90
C VAL A 384 9.03 -15.75 -21.27
N VAL A 385 9.71 -14.65 -21.61
CA VAL A 385 10.98 -14.27 -20.99
C VAL A 385 10.74 -13.52 -19.68
N SER A 386 11.48 -13.90 -18.64
CA SER A 386 11.47 -13.25 -17.32
C SER A 386 12.81 -13.47 -16.61
N ASP A 387 12.89 -13.06 -15.35
CA ASP A 387 14.04 -13.27 -14.47
C ASP A 387 14.42 -14.74 -14.30
N GLY A 388 15.72 -15.00 -14.22
CA GLY A 388 16.30 -16.33 -14.00
C GLY A 388 16.96 -16.49 -12.62
N PRO A 389 17.29 -17.73 -12.23
CA PRO A 389 17.85 -18.04 -10.91
C PRO A 389 19.33 -17.66 -10.78
N ASN A 390 20.07 -17.59 -11.88
CA ASN A 390 21.53 -17.57 -11.88
C ASN A 390 22.07 -16.15 -11.84
N GLY A 391 22.45 -15.66 -10.67
CA GLY A 391 23.00 -14.31 -10.51
C GLY A 391 21.94 -13.21 -10.56
N LYS A 392 22.39 -11.95 -10.53
CA LYS A 392 21.52 -10.81 -10.20
C LYS A 392 20.68 -10.26 -11.36
N THR A 393 20.94 -10.72 -12.58
CA THR A 393 20.36 -10.18 -13.83
C THR A 393 20.11 -11.25 -14.89
N SER A 394 20.13 -12.54 -14.52
CA SER A 394 19.87 -13.58 -15.51
C SER A 394 18.41 -13.58 -15.92
N THR A 395 18.18 -14.17 -17.09
CA THR A 395 16.86 -14.33 -17.67
C THR A 395 16.61 -15.79 -17.98
N LEU A 396 15.35 -16.20 -17.93
CA LEU A 396 14.88 -17.52 -18.31
C LEU A 396 13.64 -17.36 -19.21
N THR A 397 13.54 -18.18 -20.25
CA THR A 397 12.35 -18.22 -21.12
C THR A 397 11.66 -19.55 -20.95
N GLU A 398 10.39 -19.52 -20.55
CA GLU A 398 9.59 -20.71 -20.24
C GLU A 398 8.24 -20.66 -20.94
N SER A 399 7.56 -21.81 -20.99
CA SER A 399 6.20 -21.92 -21.51
C SER A 399 5.30 -22.73 -20.57
N GLY A 400 4.09 -22.24 -20.34
CA GLY A 400 3.11 -22.90 -19.50
C GLY A 400 1.92 -22.01 -19.14
N THR A 401 0.84 -22.63 -18.66
CA THR A 401 -0.20 -21.91 -17.91
C THR A 401 0.35 -21.31 -16.62
N SER A 402 1.42 -21.90 -16.08
CA SER A 402 2.26 -21.34 -15.02
C SER A 402 2.77 -19.94 -15.37
N GLN A 403 3.25 -19.69 -16.60
CA GLN A 403 3.68 -18.35 -17.05
C GLN A 403 2.50 -17.40 -17.33
N SER A 404 1.31 -17.93 -17.60
CA SER A 404 0.10 -17.11 -17.81
C SER A 404 -0.46 -16.58 -16.48
N THR A 405 -0.49 -17.43 -15.46
CA THR A 405 -0.97 -17.15 -14.08
C THR A 405 -0.42 -15.84 -13.47
N PRO A 406 0.91 -15.59 -13.45
CA PRO A 406 1.48 -14.39 -12.83
C PRO A 406 1.06 -13.08 -13.50
N HIS A 407 0.66 -13.11 -14.78
CA HIS A 407 0.12 -11.91 -15.42
C HIS A 407 -1.19 -11.48 -14.76
N ALA A 408 -2.08 -12.43 -14.45
CA ALA A 408 -3.34 -12.14 -13.78
C ALA A 408 -3.10 -11.75 -12.31
N ALA A 409 -2.17 -12.39 -11.60
CA ALA A 409 -1.78 -11.97 -10.25
C ALA A 409 -1.28 -10.52 -10.23
N GLY A 410 -0.42 -10.15 -11.18
CA GLY A 410 0.03 -8.77 -11.34
C GLY A 410 -1.12 -7.82 -11.70
N ALA A 411 -2.06 -8.23 -12.56
CA ALA A 411 -3.23 -7.42 -12.89
C ALA A 411 -4.10 -7.15 -11.65
N ILE A 412 -4.34 -8.15 -10.79
CA ILE A 412 -5.03 -7.96 -9.51
C ILE A 412 -4.28 -6.95 -8.64
N ALA A 413 -2.95 -7.06 -8.52
CA ALA A 413 -2.15 -6.10 -7.74
C ALA A 413 -2.25 -4.67 -8.30
N LEU A 414 -2.28 -4.49 -9.62
CA LEU A 414 -2.53 -3.20 -10.25
C LEU A 414 -3.91 -2.65 -9.90
N VAL A 415 -4.96 -3.49 -9.92
CA VAL A 415 -6.31 -3.09 -9.54
C VAL A 415 -6.38 -2.68 -8.07
N ILE A 416 -5.85 -3.50 -7.16
CA ILE A 416 -5.87 -3.22 -5.71
C ILE A 416 -5.17 -1.89 -5.41
N SER A 417 -3.96 -1.70 -5.93
CA SER A 417 -3.17 -0.49 -5.64
C SER A 417 -3.72 0.79 -6.31
N LYS A 418 -4.52 0.66 -7.38
CA LYS A 418 -5.12 1.80 -8.10
C LYS A 418 -6.51 2.16 -7.56
N SER A 419 -7.32 1.16 -7.24
CA SER A 419 -8.77 1.30 -7.04
C SER A 419 -9.26 0.69 -5.72
N GLY A 420 -8.35 0.24 -4.86
CA GLY A 420 -8.70 -0.44 -3.61
C GLY A 420 -8.99 -1.94 -3.80
N ASN A 421 -8.91 -2.67 -2.69
CA ASN A 421 -9.16 -4.09 -2.67
C ASN A 421 -10.66 -4.41 -2.84
N LYS A 422 -10.96 -5.60 -3.38
CA LYS A 422 -12.31 -6.13 -3.57
C LYS A 422 -12.38 -7.53 -2.97
N THR A 423 -13.58 -8.06 -2.75
CA THR A 423 -13.73 -9.49 -2.46
C THR A 423 -13.21 -10.32 -3.64
N PRO A 424 -12.73 -11.55 -3.43
CA PRO A 424 -12.22 -12.38 -4.53
C PRO A 424 -13.20 -12.59 -5.68
N LYS A 425 -14.49 -12.79 -5.37
CA LYS A 425 -15.54 -12.87 -6.40
C LYS A 425 -15.63 -11.57 -7.22
N ALA A 426 -15.71 -10.41 -6.55
CA ALA A 426 -15.82 -9.12 -7.23
C ALA A 426 -14.55 -8.77 -8.03
N MET A 427 -13.37 -9.18 -7.56
CA MET A 427 -12.12 -9.03 -8.29
C MET A 427 -12.10 -9.90 -9.55
N LYS A 428 -12.51 -11.17 -9.45
CA LYS A 428 -12.66 -12.07 -10.59
C LYS A 428 -13.63 -11.51 -11.63
N ASP A 429 -14.79 -11.04 -11.20
CA ASP A 429 -15.80 -10.44 -12.08
C ASP A 429 -15.26 -9.16 -12.74
N TYR A 430 -14.50 -8.34 -12.01
CA TYR A 430 -13.87 -7.14 -12.55
C TYR A 430 -12.80 -7.45 -13.61
N LEU A 431 -11.95 -8.47 -13.40
CA LEU A 431 -11.00 -8.91 -14.43
C LEU A 431 -11.72 -9.45 -15.67
N ILE A 432 -12.83 -10.17 -15.49
CA ILE A 432 -13.68 -10.60 -16.60
C ILE A 432 -14.21 -9.37 -17.33
N GLN A 433 -14.74 -8.36 -16.65
CA GLN A 433 -15.24 -7.14 -17.31
C GLN A 433 -14.14 -6.42 -18.09
N LEU A 434 -12.92 -6.35 -17.53
CA LEU A 434 -11.78 -5.65 -18.12
C LEU A 434 -11.18 -6.37 -19.34
N SER A 435 -11.23 -7.70 -19.37
CA SER A 435 -10.62 -8.53 -20.43
C SER A 435 -11.08 -8.18 -21.85
N THR A 436 -10.19 -8.32 -22.82
CA THR A 436 -10.54 -8.26 -24.25
C THR A 436 -11.31 -9.51 -24.63
N LYS A 437 -12.47 -9.34 -25.27
CA LYS A 437 -13.36 -10.46 -25.63
C LYS A 437 -13.15 -10.90 -27.06
N ASN A 438 -13.35 -12.19 -27.33
CA ASN A 438 -13.54 -12.74 -28.67
C ASN A 438 -12.35 -12.52 -29.63
N VAL A 439 -11.13 -12.41 -29.09
CA VAL A 439 -9.90 -12.27 -29.90
C VAL A 439 -9.08 -13.56 -29.98
N ILE A 440 -9.30 -14.49 -29.04
CA ILE A 440 -8.51 -15.72 -28.96
C ILE A 440 -9.00 -16.71 -30.02
N LYS A 441 -8.06 -17.32 -30.73
CA LYS A 441 -8.28 -18.30 -31.79
C LYS A 441 -7.94 -19.71 -31.29
N GLY A 442 -8.59 -20.73 -31.86
CA GLY A 442 -8.34 -22.14 -31.52
C GLY A 442 -8.92 -22.61 -30.20
N LEU A 443 -9.81 -21.84 -29.57
CA LEU A 443 -10.56 -22.26 -28.38
C LEU A 443 -11.72 -23.18 -28.76
N ASP A 444 -12.06 -24.09 -27.85
CA ASP A 444 -13.30 -24.85 -27.93
C ASP A 444 -14.52 -23.98 -27.55
N SER A 445 -15.72 -24.51 -27.78
CA SER A 445 -16.98 -23.80 -27.45
C SER A 445 -17.26 -23.70 -25.95
N LYS A 446 -16.56 -24.46 -25.10
CA LYS A 446 -16.76 -24.50 -23.65
C LYS A 446 -15.91 -23.45 -22.91
N SER A 447 -14.79 -23.05 -23.50
CA SER A 447 -13.85 -22.11 -22.92
C SER A 447 -14.31 -20.67 -23.12
N PRO A 448 -14.23 -19.79 -22.10
CA PRO A 448 -14.55 -18.39 -22.29
C PRO A 448 -13.48 -17.69 -23.13
N ASN A 449 -13.88 -17.00 -24.19
CA ASN A 449 -12.97 -16.22 -25.03
C ASN A 449 -12.69 -14.84 -24.41
N ARG A 450 -11.75 -14.82 -23.46
CA ARG A 450 -11.41 -13.64 -22.64
C ARG A 450 -9.90 -13.56 -22.48
N LEU A 451 -9.28 -12.56 -23.09
CA LEU A 451 -7.85 -12.31 -22.94
C LEU A 451 -7.61 -11.23 -21.87
N LEU A 452 -6.69 -11.50 -20.94
CA LEU A 452 -6.35 -10.59 -19.85
C LEU A 452 -6.03 -9.18 -20.35
N ARG A 453 -6.56 -8.20 -19.62
CA ARG A 453 -6.25 -6.77 -19.75
C ARG A 453 -5.91 -6.20 -18.39
N ILE A 454 -5.05 -5.19 -18.38
CA ILE A 454 -4.68 -4.44 -17.18
C ILE A 454 -5.42 -3.08 -17.09
N PRO A 455 -5.66 -2.57 -15.86
CA PRO A 455 -6.53 -1.41 -15.62
C PRO A 455 -5.92 -0.07 -16.00
#